data_AF-A0AAW1GBR9-F1
#
_entry.id   AF-A0AAW1GBR9-F1
#
_cell.length_a   1.000
_cell.length_b   1.000
_cell.length_c   1.000
_cell.angle_alpha   90.00
_cell.angle_beta   90.00
_cell.angle_gamma   90.00
#
_symmetry.space_group_name_H-M   'P 1'
#
loop_
_entity.id
_entity.type
_entity.pdbx_description
1 polymer ?
#
loop_
_entity_poly.entity_id
_entity_poly.type
_entity_poly.pdbx_seq_one_letter_code
_entity_poly.pdbx_strand_id
1 'polypeptide(L)' 'MRLDNILFRLGMAPTIPGARQLVNHRHILVNGGIVDIPSYRCKPHDTITAKDKKKSKALIKNYLDSSPP' A
#
# COMPACT_ATOMS: atom_id res chain seq x y z
N MET A 1 2.86 -12.89 -3.82
CA MET A 1 1.46 -12.50 -3.50
C MET A 1 1.10 -11.23 -4.28
N ARG A 2 -0.18 -10.86 -4.42
CA ARG A 2 -0.59 -9.60 -5.08
C ARG A 2 -0.40 -8.39 -4.15
N LEU A 3 0.04 -7.26 -4.70
CA LEU A 3 0.29 -6.02 -3.95
C LEU A 3 -0.96 -5.50 -3.22
N ASP A 4 -2.11 -5.48 -3.88
CA ASP A 4 -3.38 -5.07 -3.26
C ASP A 4 -3.74 -5.87 -2.01
N ASN A 5 -3.58 -7.19 -2.09
CA ASN A 5 -3.84 -8.10 -0.97
C ASN A 5 -2.81 -7.93 0.16
N ILE A 6 -1.55 -7.68 -0.16
CA ILE A 6 -0.51 -7.44 0.86
C ILE A 6 -0.80 -6.15 1.62
N LEU A 7 -1.13 -5.06 0.92
CA LEU A 7 -1.48 -3.77 1.53
C LEU A 7 -2.66 -3.88 2.50
N PHE A 8 -3.70 -4.62 2.08
CA PHE A 8 -4.87 -4.88 2.93
C PHE A 8 -4.48 -5.69 4.19
N ARG A 9 -3.69 -6.76 4.02
CA ARG A 9 -3.25 -7.61 5.15
C ARG A 9 -2.29 -6.89 6.11
N LEU A 10 -1.53 -5.92 5.63
CA LEU A 10 -0.65 -5.07 6.44
C LEU A 10 -1.39 -3.92 7.14
N GLY A 11 -2.72 -3.81 7.01
CA GLY A 11 -3.49 -2.73 7.62
C GLY A 11 -3.29 -1.36 6.97
N MET A 12 -2.60 -1.28 5.83
CA MET A 12 -2.36 0.00 5.12
C MET A 12 -3.61 0.53 4.40
N ALA A 13 -4.65 -0.28 4.29
CA ALA A 13 -5.94 0.09 3.72
C ALA A 13 -7.08 -0.70 4.42
N PRO A 14 -8.28 -0.12 4.55
CA PRO A 14 -9.38 -0.75 5.28
C PRO A 14 -10.06 -1.87 4.50
N THR A 15 -9.95 -1.87 3.16
CA THR A 15 -10.56 -2.86 2.28
C THR A 15 -9.68 -3.11 1.05
N ILE A 16 -9.88 -4.24 0.36
CA ILE A 16 -9.16 -4.55 -0.90
C ILE A 16 -9.41 -3.49 -1.98
N PRO A 17 -10.64 -3.00 -2.23
CA PRO A 17 -10.86 -1.89 -3.16
C PRO A 17 -10.09 -0.61 -2.78
N GLY A 18 -10.01 -0.28 -1.48
CA GLY A 18 -9.21 0.85 -0.98
C GLY A 18 -7.72 0.67 -1.26
N ALA A 19 -7.18 -0.53 -1.04
CA ALA A 19 -5.79 -0.84 -1.39
C ALA A 19 -5.52 -0.67 -2.89
N ARG A 20 -6.45 -1.11 -3.75
CA ARG A 20 -6.36 -0.91 -5.21
C ARG A 20 -6.35 0.57 -5.58
N GLN A 21 -7.16 1.38 -4.92
CA GLN A 21 -7.18 2.82 -5.13
C GLN A 21 -5.83 3.46 -4.78
N LEU A 22 -5.24 3.10 -3.64
CA LEU A 22 -3.92 3.60 -3.25
C LEU A 22 -2.84 3.27 -4.28
N VAL A 23 -2.85 2.04 -4.80
CA VAL A 23 -1.93 1.60 -5.84
C VAL A 23 -2.16 2.37 -7.14
N ASN A 24 -3.38 2.36 -7.68
CA ASN A 24 -3.72 3.05 -8.95
C ASN A 24 -3.38 4.55 -8.91
N HIS A 25 -3.53 5.20 -7.75
CA HIS A 25 -3.22 6.61 -7.56
C HIS A 25 -1.75 6.90 -7.23
N ARG A 26 -0.85 5.92 -7.40
CA ARG A 26 0.61 6.06 -7.22
C ARG A 26 1.01 6.51 -5.83
N HIS A 27 0.32 6.01 -4.80
CA HIS A 27 0.65 6.27 -3.39
C HIS A 27 1.65 5.27 -2.80
N ILE A 28 1.90 4.16 -3.50
CA ILE A 28 2.73 3.04 -3.02
C ILE A 28 4.02 2.97 -3.83
N LEU A 29 5.11 2.66 -3.13
CA LEU A 29 6.42 2.36 -3.68
C LEU A 29 6.78 0.91 -3.35
N VAL A 30 7.40 0.22 -4.30
CA VAL A 30 8.03 -1.09 -4.08
C VAL A 30 9.50 -0.96 -4.45
N ASN A 31 10.39 -1.26 -3.51
CA ASN A 31 11.84 -1.10 -3.66
C ASN A 31 12.24 0.32 -4.12
N GLY A 32 11.52 1.34 -3.64
CA GLY A 32 11.73 2.75 -4.00
C GLY A 32 11.12 3.18 -5.34
N GLY A 33 10.64 2.26 -6.17
CA GLY A 33 9.96 2.55 -7.44
C GLY A 33 8.45 2.69 -7.29
N ILE A 34 7.83 3.59 -8.06
CA ILE A 34 6.36 3.71 -8.08
C ILE A 34 5.76 2.49 -8.78
N VAL A 35 4.81 1.83 -8.11
CA VAL A 35 4.00 0.75 -8.70
C VAL A 35 2.54 1.17 -8.66
N ASP A 36 1.90 1.24 -9.83
CA ASP A 36 0.49 1.59 -10.00
C ASP A 36 -0.38 0.43 -10.50
N ILE A 37 0.14 -0.79 -10.42
CA ILE A 37 -0.56 -2.02 -10.83
C ILE A 37 -0.96 -2.83 -9.58
N PRO A 38 -2.25 -2.91 -9.22
CA PRO A 38 -2.68 -3.61 -8.01
C PRO A 38 -2.42 -5.12 -8.05
N SER A 39 -2.40 -5.70 -9.26
CA SER A 39 -2.07 -7.10 -9.51
C SER A 39 -0.57 -7.39 -9.49
N TYR A 40 0.28 -6.40 -9.20
CA TYR A 40 1.73 -6.59 -9.10
C TYR A 40 2.06 -7.76 -8.17
N ARG A 41 2.87 -8.69 -8.66
CA ARG A 41 3.26 -9.89 -7.91
C ARG A 41 4.51 -9.59 -7.11
N CYS A 42 4.34 -9.24 -5.84
CA CYS A 42 5.46 -9.04 -4.92
C CYS A 42 6.21 -10.36 -4.70
N LYS A 43 7.54 -10.22 -4.65
CA LYS A 43 8.51 -11.25 -4.34
C LYS A 43 8.90 -11.17 -2.86
N PRO A 44 9.38 -12.27 -2.26
CA PRO A 44 10.01 -12.21 -0.95
C PRO A 44 11.16 -11.19 -0.96
N HIS A 45 11.34 -10.46 0.15
CA HIS A 45 12.31 -9.36 0.31
C HIS A 45 11.95 -8.04 -0.39
N ASP A 46 10.80 -7.93 -1.05
CA ASP A 46 10.33 -6.62 -1.53
C ASP A 46 10.00 -5.69 -0.36
N THR A 47 10.52 -4.45 -0.45
CA THR A 47 10.23 -3.39 0.53
C THR A 47 9.07 -2.53 0.02
N ILE A 48 7.97 -2.52 0.77
CA ILE A 48 6.76 -1.74 0.43
C ILE A 48 6.74 -0.49 1.30
N THR A 49 6.71 0.68 0.67
CA THR A 49 6.69 1.98 1.37
C THR A 49 5.62 2.92 0.82
N ALA A 50 5.18 3.84 1.66
CA ALA A 50 4.34 4.95 1.23
C ALA A 50 5.19 5.99 0.47
N LYS A 51 4.64 6.55 -0.60
CA LYS A 51 5.26 7.67 -1.32
C LYS A 51 5.47 8.86 -0.40
N ASP A 52 6.60 9.56 -0.55
CA ASP A 52 6.92 10.74 0.26
C ASP A 52 6.13 11.99 -0.18
N LYS A 53 4.82 11.93 0.03
CA LYS A 53 3.90 13.07 -0.07
C LYS A 53 3.04 13.07 1.19
N LYS A 54 2.87 14.25 1.82
CA LYS A 54 2.04 14.43 3.02
C LYS A 54 0.68 13.73 2.91
N LYS A 55 -0.03 13.90 1.78
CA LYS A 55 -1.33 13.24 1.54
C LYS A 55 -1.25 11.70 1.55
N SER A 56 -0.19 11.12 0.98
CA SER A 56 -0.01 9.66 0.91
C SER A 56 0.31 9.08 2.28
N LYS A 57 1.24 9.72 3.01
CA LYS A 57 1.59 9.35 4.38
C LYS A 57 0.41 9.46 5.33
N ALA A 58 -0.38 10.53 5.24
CA ALA A 58 -1.56 10.73 6.09
C ALA A 58 -2.62 9.63 5.88
N LEU A 59 -2.95 9.29 4.63
CA LEU A 59 -3.92 8.23 4.34
C LEU A 59 -3.51 6.89 4.94
N ILE A 60 -2.27 6.47 4.70
CA ILE A 60 -1.78 5.16 5.17
C ILE A 60 -1.62 5.15 6.69
N LYS A 61 -1.14 6.25 7.30
CA LYS A 61 -1.01 6.38 8.75
C LYS A 61 -2.36 6.24 9.46
N ASN A 62 -3.40 6.90 8.95
CA ASN A 62 -4.74 6.81 9.53
C ASN A 62 -5.26 5.37 9.60
N TYR A 63 -4.89 4.52 8.63
CA TYR A 63 -5.32 3.12 8.61
C TYR A 63 -4.46 2.23 9.51
N LEU A 64 -3.14 2.44 9.52
CA LEU A 64 -2.22 1.72 10.41
C LEU A 64 -2.57 1.94 11.90
N ASP A 65 -2.93 3.16 12.27
CA ASP A 65 -3.30 3.50 13.65
C ASP A 65 -4.69 2.93 14.04
N SER A 66 -5.49 2.50 13.05
CA SER A 66 -6.87 2.01 13.25
C SER A 66 -7.01 0.49 13.27
N SER A 67 -5.99 -0.27 12.86
CA SER A 67 -6.03 -1.74 12.93
C SER A 67 -5.65 -2.20 14.34
N PRO A 68 -6.48 -3.01 15.03
CA PRO A 68 -6.07 -3.61 16.29
C PRO A 68 -4.86 -4.55 16.06
N PRO A 69 -3.97 -4.69 17.07
CA PRO A 69 -2.76 -5.50 16.97
C PRO A 69 -3.03 -6.99 16.76
#